data_AF-A0A3M1IQM1-F1
#
_entry.id   AF-A0A3M1IQM1-F1
#
_cell.length_a   1.000
_cell.length_b   1.000
_cell.length_c   1.000
_cell.angle_alpha   90.00
_cell.angle_beta   90.00
_cell.angle_gamma   90.00
#
_symmetry.space_group_name_H-M   'P 1'
#
loop_
_entity.id
_entity.type
_entity.pdbx_description
1 polymer ?
#
loop_
_entity_poly.entity_id
_entity_poly.type
_entity_poly.pdbx_seq_one_letter_code
_entity_poly.pdbx_strand_id
1 'polypeptide(L)'
;MTGQSALEAAPCDIAGELVMICAIADMLEGLRHVAIGAASPIPGSAAFLAQHRAGGAMRVSLLGQSRKAAFSDGARELFDCAAQGR
;
A
#
# COMPACT_ATOMS: atom_id res chain seq x y z
N MET A 1 4.10 -25.27 -28.26
CA MET A 1 4.53 -26.06 -27.09
C MET A 1 4.94 -25.07 -26.02
N THR A 2 3.97 -24.58 -25.24
CA THR A 2 3.54 -25.07 -23.91
C THR A 2 4.44 -24.51 -22.79
N GLY A 3 3.98 -23.66 -21.87
CA GLY A 3 2.62 -23.23 -21.61
C GLY A 3 2.57 -21.94 -20.80
N GLN A 4 1.59 -21.10 -21.14
CA GLN A 4 0.98 -20.21 -20.17
C GLN A 4 0.27 -21.12 -19.15
N SER A 5 0.90 -21.35 -18.01
CA SER A 5 0.16 -21.75 -16.82
C SER A 5 -0.65 -20.53 -16.40
N ALA A 6 -1.83 -20.38 -17.01
CA ALA A 6 -2.91 -19.67 -16.37
C ALA A 6 -3.15 -20.43 -15.07
N LEU A 7 -2.84 -19.80 -13.94
CA LEU A 7 -3.37 -20.22 -12.65
C LEU A 7 -4.88 -20.16 -12.79
N GLU A 8 -5.49 -21.31 -13.10
CA GLU A 8 -6.93 -21.45 -13.11
C GLU A 8 -7.40 -21.17 -11.67
N ALA A 9 -8.02 -20.02 -11.47
CA ALA A 9 -8.44 -19.57 -10.16
C ALA A 9 -9.52 -20.53 -9.64
N ALA A 10 -9.16 -21.35 -8.66
CA ALA A 10 -10.15 -22.11 -7.90
C ALA A 10 -11.17 -21.12 -7.31
N PRO A 11 -12.47 -21.47 -7.26
CA PRO A 11 -13.46 -20.65 -6.58
C PRO A 11 -13.07 -20.55 -5.10
N CYS A 12 -12.53 -19.40 -4.74
CA CYS A 12 -12.17 -19.04 -3.39
C CYS A 12 -13.17 -17.99 -2.94
N ASP A 13 -13.75 -18.19 -1.76
CA ASP A 13 -14.44 -17.12 -1.07
C ASP A 13 -13.41 -16.04 -0.74
N ILE A 14 -13.30 -15.05 -1.62
CA ILE A 14 -12.38 -13.93 -1.43
C ILE A 14 -12.96 -13.05 -0.33
N ALA A 15 -12.26 -12.97 0.79
CA ALA A 15 -12.58 -12.02 1.84
C ALA A 15 -12.69 -10.60 1.26
N GLY A 16 -13.76 -9.87 1.60
CA GLY A 16 -14.02 -8.54 1.03
C GLY A 16 -12.87 -7.54 1.27
N GLU A 17 -12.13 -7.73 2.36
CA GLU A 17 -10.91 -6.98 2.67
C GLU A 17 -9.85 -7.12 1.58
N LEU A 18 -9.66 -8.32 1.02
CA LEU A 18 -8.70 -8.55 -0.07
C LEU A 18 -9.12 -7.84 -1.35
N VAL A 19 -10.43 -7.78 -1.63
CA VAL A 19 -10.96 -7.02 -2.77
C VAL A 19 -10.62 -5.53 -2.61
N MET A 20 -10.87 -4.96 -1.43
CA MET A 20 -10.52 -3.56 -1.15
C MET A 20 -9.01 -3.31 -1.19
N ILE A 21 -8.21 -4.23 -0.63
CA ILE A 21 -6.74 -4.12 -0.65
C ILE A 21 -6.22 -4.08 -2.08
N CYS A 22 -6.68 -5.00 -2.94
CA CYS A 22 -6.26 -5.05 -4.35
C CYS A 22 -6.71 -3.81 -5.10
N ALA A 23 -7.98 -3.39 -4.95
CA ALA A 23 -8.50 -2.20 -5.61
C ALA A 23 -7.72 -0.93 -5.23
N ILE A 24 -7.44 -0.74 -3.94
CA ILE A 24 -6.64 0.41 -3.48
C ILE A 24 -5.20 0.29 -4.00
N ALA A 25 -4.59 -0.90 -3.99
CA ALA A 25 -3.23 -1.07 -4.49
C ALA A 25 -3.10 -0.70 -5.98
N ASP A 26 -4.10 -1.03 -6.79
CA ASP A 26 -4.15 -0.65 -8.21
C ASP A 26 -4.28 0.88 -8.38
N MET A 27 -5.05 1.55 -7.52
CA MET A 27 -5.15 3.01 -7.52
C MET A 27 -3.84 3.72 -7.14
N LEU A 28 -2.93 3.05 -6.43
CA LEU A 28 -1.64 3.60 -5.99
C LEU A 28 -0.52 3.38 -7.01
N GLU A 29 -0.78 2.69 -8.12
CA GLU A 29 0.23 2.39 -9.14
C GLU A 29 0.84 3.67 -9.73
N GLY A 30 2.17 3.66 -9.93
CA GLY A 30 2.92 4.81 -10.47
C GLY A 30 3.21 5.93 -9.46
N LEU A 31 2.65 5.88 -8.25
CA LEU A 31 3.00 6.84 -7.19
C LEU A 31 4.41 6.58 -6.65
N ARG A 32 5.13 7.65 -6.32
CA ARG A 32 6.48 7.57 -5.72
C ARG A 32 6.45 7.49 -4.20
N HIS A 33 5.40 8.01 -3.56
CA HIS A 33 5.26 8.00 -2.11
C HIS A 33 3.79 7.87 -1.70
N VAL A 34 3.56 7.09 -0.64
CA VAL A 34 2.26 6.96 0.02
C VAL A 34 2.45 7.11 1.53
N ALA A 35 1.73 8.06 2.13
CA ALA A 35 1.66 8.23 3.56
C ALA A 35 0.39 7.55 4.11
N ILE A 36 0.51 6.84 5.23
CA ILE A 36 -0.56 6.02 5.80
C ILE A 36 -0.79 6.43 7.25
N GLY A 37 -2.05 6.67 7.60
CA GLY A 37 -2.46 6.96 8.97
C GLY A 37 -2.26 5.77 9.93
N ALA A 38 -2.36 6.05 11.22
CA ALA A 38 -2.32 5.02 12.25
C ALA A 38 -3.54 4.10 12.14
N ALA A 39 -3.44 2.86 12.65
CA ALA A 39 -4.54 1.91 12.72
C ALA A 39 -5.32 1.72 11.40
N SER A 40 -4.62 1.70 10.27
CA SER A 40 -5.21 1.64 8.92
C SER A 40 -4.87 0.31 8.21
N PRO A 41 -5.41 -0.84 8.64
CA PRO A 41 -4.98 -2.15 8.15
C PRO A 41 -5.27 -2.38 6.66
N ILE A 42 -6.46 -2.01 6.15
CA ILE A 42 -6.81 -2.20 4.73
C ILE A 42 -5.96 -1.28 3.82
N PRO A 43 -5.93 0.06 4.02
CA PRO A 43 -5.07 0.93 3.22
C PRO A 43 -3.57 0.64 3.43
N GLY A 44 -3.19 0.24 4.64
CA GLY A 44 -1.85 -0.20 5.02
C GLY A 44 -1.35 -1.34 4.16
N SER A 45 -2.12 -2.43 4.13
CA SER A 45 -1.81 -3.60 3.31
C SER A 45 -1.78 -3.27 1.81
N ALA A 46 -2.70 -2.44 1.33
CA ALA A 46 -2.75 -2.02 -0.07
C ALA A 46 -1.48 -1.26 -0.49
N ALA A 47 -1.03 -0.31 0.34
CA ALA A 47 0.18 0.45 0.08
C ALA A 47 1.45 -0.42 0.13
N PHE A 48 1.54 -1.38 1.05
CA PHE A 48 2.67 -2.32 1.06
C PHE A 48 2.66 -3.27 -0.14
N LEU A 49 1.48 -3.71 -0.60
CA LEU A 49 1.34 -4.49 -1.82
C LEU A 49 1.79 -3.68 -3.06
N ALA A 50 1.34 -2.43 -3.18
CA ALA A 50 1.77 -1.53 -4.24
C ALA A 50 3.28 -1.26 -4.19
N GLN A 51 3.85 -1.04 -3.00
CA GLN A 51 5.30 -0.89 -2.81
C GLN A 51 6.07 -2.12 -3.30
N HIS A 52 5.58 -3.32 -2.98
CA HIS A 52 6.18 -4.56 -3.42
C HIS A 52 6.15 -4.70 -4.95
N ARG A 53 4.99 -4.43 -5.58
CA ARG A 53 4.83 -4.44 -7.05
C ARG A 53 5.73 -3.42 -7.75
N ALA A 54 5.96 -2.26 -7.13
CA ALA A 54 6.81 -1.21 -7.66
C ALA A 54 8.32 -1.53 -7.61
N GLY A 55 8.73 -2.67 -7.04
CA GLY A 55 10.14 -3.11 -7.06
C GLY A 55 11.10 -2.13 -6.39
N GLY A 56 10.64 -1.35 -5.40
CA GLY A 56 11.44 -0.34 -4.70
C GLY A 56 11.33 1.10 -5.27
N ALA A 57 10.58 1.32 -6.34
CA ALA A 57 10.33 2.66 -6.88
C ALA A 57 9.36 3.50 -6.02
N MET A 58 8.62 2.86 -5.11
CA MET A 58 7.63 3.49 -4.24
C MET A 58 8.07 3.43 -2.77
N ARG A 59 8.01 4.57 -2.09
CA ARG A 59 8.21 4.67 -0.64
C ARG A 59 6.88 4.69 0.10
N VAL A 60 6.84 4.03 1.26
CA VAL A 60 5.69 4.04 2.17
C VAL A 60 6.11 4.60 3.52
N SER A 61 5.36 5.58 4.02
CA SER A 61 5.55 6.16 5.35
C SER A 61 4.32 5.89 6.21
N LEU A 62 4.46 5.03 7.22
CA LEU A 62 3.38 4.68 8.14
C LEU A 62 3.47 5.49 9.42
N LEU A 63 2.35 6.09 9.82
CA LEU A 63 2.20 6.80 11.07
C LEU A 63 2.17 5.82 12.26
N GLY A 64 2.96 6.11 13.31
CA GLY A 64 3.02 5.28 14.52
C GLY A 64 3.98 4.08 14.43
N GLN A 65 4.80 3.98 13.39
CA GLN A 65 5.82 2.93 13.30
C GLN A 65 6.97 3.18 14.29
N SER A 66 7.34 2.16 15.08
CA SER A 66 8.31 2.31 16.16
C SER A 66 9.77 2.20 15.71
N ARG A 67 10.06 1.42 14.65
CA ARG A 67 11.43 1.06 14.26
C ARG A 67 12.06 1.97 13.19
N LYS A 68 11.24 2.62 12.36
CA LYS A 68 11.67 3.54 11.29
C LYS A 68 10.70 4.72 11.19
N ALA A 69 10.46 5.41 12.31
CA ALA A 69 9.50 6.51 12.36
C ALA A 69 9.70 7.50 11.20
N ALA A 70 8.70 7.59 10.32
CA ALA A 70 8.68 8.56 9.22
C ALA A 70 8.13 9.92 9.67
N PHE A 71 7.39 9.93 10.79
CA PHE A 71 6.75 11.09 11.37
C PHE A 71 7.02 11.13 12.88
N SER A 72 7.46 12.28 13.38
CA SER A 72 7.78 12.56 14.78
C SER A 72 6.66 13.34 15.47
N ASP A 73 6.06 14.31 14.78
CA ASP A 73 4.90 15.09 15.24
C ASP A 73 3.56 14.53 14.73
N GLY A 74 3.56 13.22 14.48
CA GLY A 74 2.35 12.47 14.22
C GLY A 74 1.62 12.89 12.93
N ALA A 75 0.31 13.14 13.06
CA ALA A 75 -0.57 13.43 11.92
C ALA A 75 -0.25 14.77 11.24
N ARG A 76 0.29 15.75 11.98
CA ARG A 76 0.62 17.07 11.42
C ARG A 76 1.66 16.94 10.31
N GLU A 77 2.76 16.26 10.58
CA GLU A 77 3.81 16.01 9.57
C GLU A 77 3.28 15.14 8.41
N LEU A 78 2.38 14.20 8.68
CA LEU A 78 1.74 13.40 7.62
C LEU A 78 0.96 14.28 6.64
N PHE A 79 0.12 15.18 7.16
CA PHE A 79 -0.68 16.06 6.32
C PHE A 79 0.18 17.12 5.62
N ASP A 80 1.23 17.64 6.29
CA ASP A 80 2.19 18.54 5.67
C ASP A 80 2.94 17.85 4.52
N CYS A 81 3.34 16.58 4.68
CA CYS A 81 3.96 15.77 3.64
C CYS A 81 3.05 15.64 2.42
N ALA A 82 1.78 15.27 2.66
CA ALA A 82 0.77 15.16 1.61
C ALA A 82 0.52 16.50 0.89
N ALA A 83 0.39 17.60 1.64
CA ALA A 83 0.19 18.94 1.09
C ALA A 83 1.36 19.41 0.21
N GLN A 84 2.57 18.92 0.49
CA GLN A 84 3.78 19.23 -0.29
C GLN A 84 4.00 18.26 -1.47
N GLY A 85 3.10 17.28 -1.67
CA GLY A 85 3.24 16.26 -2.71
C GLY A 85 4.44 15.33 -2.51
N ARG A 86 4.85 15.15 -1.25
CA ARG A 86 6.03 14.36 -0.89
C ARG A 86 5.66 13.00 -0.35
#